data_AF-A0A7Y0FL79-F1
#
_entry.id   AF-A0A7Y0FL79-F1
#
_cell.length_a   1.000
_cell.length_b   1.000
_cell.length_c   1.000
_cell.angle_alpha   90.00
_cell.angle_beta   90.00
_cell.angle_gamma   90.00
#
_symmetry.space_group_name_H-M   'P 1'
#
loop_
_entity.id
_entity.type
_entity.pdbx_description
1 polymer ?
#
loop_
_entity_poly.entity_id
_entity_poly.type
_entity_poly.pdbx_seq_one_letter_code
_entity_poly.pdbx_strand_id
1 'polypeptide(L)'
;MTKLVLALLFMAWLRQPAYGQRPDTPAAYLSRMQPIVESESLGSRLAQRLDSLQAACIPSRSYANVLFNRAIDVGFTQRRLEVSLNFYRFQVDLLCRNDTIFSRTIASQDDAQCAYRWYNQAVIGQFLRQRNQLYKVEKTANELLAELATPSTYAFNCGDGAPPTAEGVAIERLVAKHKTAPLLAMLTSFNCETQAFGVAGLQRLQQRGYRLSPATQELIAHVVNRNAELVTCSGCLSGLIEKIYPLH
;
A
#
# COMPACT_ATOMS: atom_id res chain seq x y z
N MET A 1 35.32 8.75 -45.88
CA MET A 1 34.10 9.07 -45.11
C MET A 1 33.81 8.11 -43.95
N THR A 2 34.09 6.82 -44.07
CA THR A 2 33.78 5.78 -43.05
C THR A 2 34.50 5.95 -41.70
N LYS A 3 35.75 6.43 -41.67
CA LYS A 3 36.51 6.63 -40.41
C LYS A 3 35.97 7.77 -39.53
N LEU A 4 35.40 8.81 -40.15
CA LEU A 4 34.85 9.97 -39.42
C LEU A 4 33.52 9.61 -38.74
N VAL A 5 32.68 8.82 -39.41
CA VAL A 5 31.39 8.34 -38.87
C VAL A 5 31.61 7.39 -37.70
N LEU A 6 32.59 6.47 -37.80
CA LEU A 6 32.93 5.57 -36.68
C LEU A 6 33.46 6.34 -35.46
N ALA A 7 34.29 7.37 -35.67
CA ALA A 7 34.82 8.19 -34.58
C ALA A 7 33.71 9.01 -33.88
N LEU A 8 32.74 9.53 -34.64
CA LEU A 8 31.59 10.25 -34.09
C LEU A 8 30.64 9.31 -33.32
N LEU A 9 30.41 8.09 -33.81
CA LEU A 9 29.63 7.07 -33.09
C LEU A 9 30.34 6.63 -31.80
N PHE A 10 31.65 6.46 -31.83
CA PHE A 10 32.45 6.10 -30.65
C PHE A 10 32.49 7.23 -29.61
N MET A 11 32.60 8.49 -30.05
CA MET A 11 32.51 9.66 -29.16
C MET A 11 31.11 9.89 -28.60
N ALA A 12 30.05 9.57 -29.36
CA ALA A 12 28.69 9.55 -28.85
C ALA A 12 28.46 8.43 -27.82
N TRP A 13 29.11 7.28 -28.00
CA TRP A 13 29.10 6.16 -27.05
C TRP A 13 29.87 6.47 -25.76
N LEU A 14 31.04 7.11 -25.87
CA LEU A 14 31.83 7.58 -24.72
C LEU A 14 31.18 8.75 -23.95
N ARG A 15 30.23 9.45 -24.57
CA ARG A 15 29.43 10.50 -23.92
C ARG A 15 28.21 9.96 -23.17
N GLN A 16 27.94 8.66 -23.24
CA GLN A 16 26.96 8.09 -22.32
C GLN A 16 27.56 8.18 -20.91
N PRO A 17 26.95 8.93 -19.98
CA PRO A 17 27.44 8.96 -18.62
C PRO A 17 27.52 7.51 -18.13
N ALA A 18 28.67 7.12 -17.59
CA ALA A 18 28.80 5.81 -16.96
C ALA A 18 27.62 5.63 -16.00
N TYR A 19 27.03 4.44 -15.98
CA TYR A 19 25.80 4.05 -15.27
C TYR A 19 25.76 4.38 -13.75
N GLY A 20 26.80 5.03 -13.19
CA GLY A 20 26.90 5.46 -11.80
C GLY A 20 27.31 6.92 -11.56
N GLN A 21 27.30 7.83 -12.55
CA GLN A 21 27.77 9.22 -12.35
C GLN A 21 26.71 10.30 -12.14
N ARG A 22 25.43 9.94 -11.98
CA ARG A 22 24.45 10.85 -11.39
C ARG A 22 23.82 10.18 -10.17
N PRO A 23 24.25 10.53 -8.94
CA PRO A 23 23.48 10.18 -7.76
C PRO A 23 22.24 11.07 -7.78
N ASP A 24 21.26 10.70 -8.61
CA ASP A 24 19.93 11.29 -8.54
C ASP A 24 19.41 11.04 -7.11
N THR A 25 18.97 12.10 -6.43
CA THR A 25 18.43 12.00 -5.07
C THR A 25 17.00 11.43 -5.09
N PRO A 26 16.45 10.96 -3.96
CA PRO A 26 15.03 10.60 -3.88
C PRO A 26 14.11 11.70 -4.41
N ALA A 27 14.41 12.96 -4.11
CA ALA A 27 13.65 14.12 -4.60
C ALA A 27 13.71 14.27 -6.13
N ALA A 28 14.85 13.97 -6.77
CA ALA A 28 15.00 14.01 -8.22
C ALA A 28 14.24 12.86 -8.92
N TYR A 29 14.09 11.70 -8.28
CA TYR A 29 13.19 10.66 -8.79
C TYR A 29 11.73 11.04 -8.59
N LEU A 30 11.36 11.56 -7.42
CA LEU A 30 9.99 12.01 -7.16
C LEU A 30 9.53 13.05 -8.18
N SER A 31 10.37 14.04 -8.50
CA SER A 31 10.04 15.08 -9.50
C SER A 31 9.84 14.53 -10.92
N ARG A 32 10.42 13.37 -11.24
CA ARG A 32 10.18 12.65 -12.51
C ARG A 32 8.97 11.73 -12.46
N MET A 33 8.71 11.10 -11.32
CA MET A 33 7.55 10.22 -11.13
C MET A 33 6.24 11.01 -11.08
N GLN A 34 6.22 12.14 -10.38
CA GLN A 34 5.02 12.94 -10.16
C GLN A 34 4.26 13.27 -11.46
N PRO A 35 4.86 13.83 -12.52
CA PRO A 35 4.12 14.14 -13.76
C PRO A 35 3.55 12.90 -14.46
N ILE A 36 4.19 11.74 -14.34
CA ILE A 36 3.67 10.48 -14.88
C ILE A 36 2.42 10.06 -14.08
N VAL A 37 2.52 10.08 -12.76
CA VAL A 37 1.43 9.74 -11.83
C VAL A 37 0.27 10.74 -11.95
N GLU A 38 0.55 12.01 -12.24
CA GLU A 38 -0.46 13.05 -12.41
C GLU A 38 -1.25 12.95 -13.70
N SER A 39 -0.57 12.59 -14.79
CA SER A 39 -1.16 12.51 -16.12
C SER A 39 -1.85 11.17 -16.38
N GLU A 40 -1.65 10.15 -15.54
CA GLU A 40 -2.34 8.87 -15.68
C GLU A 40 -3.68 8.87 -14.94
N SER A 41 -4.72 8.40 -15.62
CA SER A 41 -6.07 8.28 -15.05
C SER A 41 -6.47 6.83 -14.78
N LEU A 42 -5.79 5.87 -15.42
CA LEU A 42 -6.06 4.44 -15.31
C LEU A 42 -4.98 3.75 -14.49
N GLY A 43 -5.38 3.15 -13.38
CA GLY A 43 -4.47 2.44 -12.49
C GLY A 43 -3.74 1.31 -13.19
N SER A 44 -4.34 0.67 -14.21
CA SER A 44 -3.76 -0.51 -14.87
C SER A 44 -2.56 -0.16 -15.73
N ARG A 45 -2.50 1.09 -16.20
CA ARG A 45 -1.43 1.61 -17.06
C ARG A 45 -0.29 2.22 -16.27
N LEU A 46 -0.53 2.61 -15.02
CA LEU A 46 0.44 3.41 -14.26
C LEU A 46 1.77 2.67 -14.04
N ALA A 47 1.75 1.38 -13.72
CA ALA A 47 2.96 0.59 -13.55
C ALA A 47 3.82 0.60 -14.82
N GLN A 48 3.23 0.29 -15.97
CA GLN A 48 3.91 0.34 -17.27
C GLN A 48 4.46 1.74 -17.60
N ARG A 49 3.74 2.80 -17.26
CA ARG A 49 4.23 4.17 -17.49
C ARG A 49 5.39 4.53 -16.58
N LEU A 50 5.37 4.10 -15.32
CA LEU A 50 6.49 4.29 -14.39
C LEU A 50 7.71 3.46 -14.79
N ASP A 51 7.48 2.29 -15.41
CA ASP A 51 8.53 1.43 -15.98
C ASP A 51 9.42 2.18 -16.99
N SER A 52 8.86 3.16 -17.71
CA SER A 52 9.63 3.99 -18.67
C SER A 52 10.80 4.77 -18.04
N LEU A 53 10.78 4.99 -16.72
CA LEU A 53 11.87 5.64 -16.00
C LEU A 53 13.13 4.77 -15.91
N GLN A 54 13.02 3.47 -16.15
CA GLN A 54 14.15 2.53 -16.06
C GLN A 54 15.17 2.70 -17.17
N ALA A 55 14.79 3.31 -18.31
CA ALA A 55 15.72 3.54 -19.41
C ALA A 55 16.96 4.37 -18.99
N ALA A 56 16.84 5.16 -17.93
CA ALA A 56 17.92 5.95 -17.35
C ALA A 56 18.55 5.33 -16.07
N CYS A 57 18.16 4.11 -15.69
CA CYS A 57 18.52 3.48 -14.42
C CYS A 57 19.12 2.08 -14.64
N ILE A 58 19.84 1.55 -13.63
CA ILE A 58 20.41 0.20 -13.62
C ILE A 58 19.27 -0.82 -13.73
N PRO A 59 19.19 -1.61 -14.82
CA PRO A 59 18.04 -2.49 -15.07
C PRO A 59 17.80 -3.53 -13.96
N SER A 60 18.87 -4.11 -13.42
CA SER A 60 18.76 -5.13 -12.36
C SER A 60 18.29 -4.59 -11.01
N ARG A 61 18.14 -3.28 -10.87
CA ARG A 61 17.73 -2.62 -9.62
C ARG A 61 16.55 -1.67 -9.80
N SER A 62 15.96 -1.67 -10.99
CA SER A 62 14.91 -0.72 -11.32
C SER A 62 13.71 -1.47 -11.87
N TYR A 63 12.54 -1.30 -11.26
CA TYR A 63 11.29 -1.97 -11.63
C TYR A 63 10.10 -1.12 -11.18
N ALA A 64 8.94 -1.31 -11.81
CA ALA A 64 7.67 -0.76 -11.35
C ALA A 64 6.60 -1.87 -11.38
N ASN A 65 6.31 -2.46 -10.23
CA ASN A 65 5.44 -3.63 -10.12
C ASN A 65 4.19 -3.32 -9.32
N VAL A 66 3.07 -3.96 -9.69
CA VAL A 66 1.87 -4.00 -8.83
C VAL A 66 2.16 -4.96 -7.68
N LEU A 67 2.16 -4.45 -6.46
CA LEU A 67 2.29 -5.29 -5.26
C LEU A 67 0.97 -6.01 -4.97
N PHE A 68 -0.14 -5.27 -4.94
CA PHE A 68 -1.48 -5.82 -4.78
C PHE A 68 -2.55 -4.94 -5.42
N ASN A 69 -3.72 -5.52 -5.66
CA ASN A 69 -4.91 -4.82 -6.15
C ASN A 69 -6.17 -5.41 -5.51
N ARG A 70 -6.57 -4.82 -4.39
CA ARG A 70 -7.57 -5.41 -3.49
C ARG A 70 -8.82 -4.56 -3.36
N ALA A 71 -9.95 -5.21 -3.09
CA ALA A 71 -11.18 -4.52 -2.75
C ALA A 71 -11.05 -3.77 -1.41
N ILE A 72 -11.57 -2.55 -1.38
CA ILE A 72 -11.86 -1.76 -0.19
C ILE A 72 -13.39 -1.66 -0.08
N ASP A 73 -13.90 -0.71 0.66
CA ASP A 73 -15.33 -0.49 0.84
C ASP A 73 -15.95 0.23 -0.35
N VAL A 74 -17.27 0.08 -0.48
CA VAL A 74 -18.12 0.89 -1.36
C VAL A 74 -17.72 0.83 -2.85
N GLY A 75 -17.25 -0.33 -3.29
CA GLY A 75 -16.88 -0.59 -4.69
C GLY A 75 -15.56 0.04 -5.14
N PHE A 76 -14.75 0.56 -4.22
CA PHE A 76 -13.40 1.01 -4.51
C PHE A 76 -12.38 -0.12 -4.34
N THR A 77 -11.25 0.01 -5.02
CA THR A 77 -10.08 -0.85 -4.86
C THR A 77 -8.86 -0.03 -4.44
N GLN A 78 -8.02 -0.61 -3.59
CA GLN A 78 -6.68 -0.11 -3.31
C GLN A 78 -5.71 -0.85 -4.23
N ARG A 79 -4.89 -0.09 -4.96
CA ARG A 79 -3.76 -0.63 -5.70
C ARG A 79 -2.48 -0.03 -5.16
N ARG A 80 -1.52 -0.88 -4.81
CA ARG A 80 -0.18 -0.44 -4.41
C ARG A 80 0.82 -0.87 -5.47
N LEU A 81 1.66 0.07 -5.88
CA LEU A 81 2.82 -0.18 -6.73
C LEU A 81 4.08 -0.04 -5.89
N GLU A 82 5.04 -0.92 -6.14
CA GLU A 82 6.41 -0.76 -5.69
C GLU A 82 7.26 -0.32 -6.87
N VAL A 83 7.99 0.78 -6.69
CA VAL A 83 8.85 1.36 -7.71
C VAL A 83 10.25 1.45 -7.15
N SER A 84 11.16 0.65 -7.71
CA SER A 84 12.59 0.75 -7.44
C SER A 84 13.25 1.51 -8.58
N LEU A 85 14.09 2.50 -8.26
CA LEU A 85 14.90 3.24 -9.23
C LEU A 85 16.33 3.33 -8.68
N ASN A 86 17.23 2.53 -9.26
CA ASN A 86 18.60 2.34 -8.76
C ASN A 86 18.66 1.82 -7.31
N PHE A 87 18.85 2.70 -6.33
CA PHE A 87 18.98 2.34 -4.92
C PHE A 87 17.82 2.86 -4.07
N TYR A 88 16.85 3.52 -4.70
CA TYR A 88 15.74 4.17 -4.01
C TYR A 88 14.45 3.42 -4.26
N ARG A 89 13.67 3.24 -3.20
CA ARG A 89 12.38 2.58 -3.26
C ARG A 89 11.26 3.57 -2.99
N PHE A 90 10.23 3.52 -3.81
CA PHE A 90 9.03 4.32 -3.70
C PHE A 90 7.82 3.42 -3.65
N GLN A 91 6.87 3.82 -2.82
CA GLN A 91 5.53 3.26 -2.79
C GLN A 91 4.58 4.22 -3.49
N VAL A 92 3.74 3.69 -4.37
CA VAL A 92 2.63 4.44 -4.97
C VAL A 92 1.32 3.79 -4.57
N ASP A 93 0.47 4.49 -3.83
CA ASP A 93 -0.86 4.00 -3.45
C ASP A 93 -1.93 4.72 -4.22
N LEU A 94 -2.86 3.94 -4.75
CA LEU A 94 -4.00 4.42 -5.52
C LEU A 94 -5.29 3.97 -4.84
N LEU A 95 -6.28 4.86 -4.84
CA LEU A 95 -7.67 4.47 -4.64
C LEU A 95 -8.41 4.60 -5.97
N CYS A 96 -8.92 3.48 -6.47
CA CYS A 96 -9.52 3.36 -7.78
C CYS A 96 -10.98 2.92 -7.71
N ARG A 97 -11.76 3.24 -8.73
CA ARG A 97 -13.07 2.61 -9.00
C ARG A 97 -13.19 2.37 -10.49
N ASN A 98 -13.49 1.13 -10.89
CA ASN A 98 -13.48 0.69 -12.29
C ASN A 98 -12.19 1.10 -13.01
N ASP A 99 -11.04 0.82 -12.38
CA ASP A 99 -9.68 1.19 -12.81
C ASP A 99 -9.35 2.68 -12.88
N THR A 100 -10.33 3.59 -12.73
CA THR A 100 -10.09 5.04 -12.71
C THR A 100 -9.53 5.47 -11.35
N ILE A 101 -8.45 6.26 -11.37
CA ILE A 101 -7.75 6.77 -10.17
C ILE A 101 -8.47 8.00 -9.61
N PHE A 102 -8.83 7.96 -8.32
CA PHE A 102 -9.45 9.08 -7.60
C PHE A 102 -8.59 9.61 -6.45
N SER A 103 -7.54 8.88 -6.09
CA SER A 103 -6.55 9.29 -5.10
C SER A 103 -5.23 8.65 -5.44
N ARG A 104 -4.13 9.37 -5.17
CA ARG A 104 -2.77 8.90 -5.37
C ARG A 104 -1.82 9.45 -4.32
N THR A 105 -0.93 8.61 -3.82
CA THR A 105 0.21 9.02 -3.01
C THR A 105 1.50 8.45 -3.60
N ILE A 106 2.60 9.19 -3.48
CA ILE A 106 3.96 8.68 -3.70
C ILE A 106 4.71 8.93 -2.40
N ALA A 107 5.42 7.93 -1.90
CA ALA A 107 6.29 8.08 -0.74
C ALA A 107 7.59 7.32 -0.97
N SER A 108 8.73 7.97 -0.72
CA SER A 108 10.00 7.26 -0.62
C SER A 108 10.00 6.42 0.66
N GLN A 109 10.45 5.16 0.54
CA GLN A 109 10.67 4.28 1.68
C GLN A 109 11.96 4.65 2.44
N ASP A 110 12.85 5.40 1.80
CA ASP A 110 14.16 5.79 2.35
C ASP A 110 14.15 7.23 2.91
N ASP A 111 13.16 8.05 2.55
CA ASP A 111 13.03 9.45 2.99
C ASP A 111 11.56 9.89 3.09
N ALA A 112 11.03 9.97 4.31
CA ALA A 112 9.63 10.31 4.56
C ALA A 112 9.24 11.74 4.13
N GLN A 113 10.19 12.66 3.95
CA GLN A 113 9.90 14.02 3.46
C GLN A 113 9.65 14.04 1.95
N CYS A 114 10.11 13.01 1.25
CA CYS A 114 9.92 12.82 -0.19
C CYS A 114 8.56 12.16 -0.45
N ALA A 115 7.49 12.97 -0.39
CA ALA A 115 6.14 12.50 -0.58
C ALA A 115 5.29 13.44 -1.45
N TYR A 116 4.35 12.85 -2.18
CA TYR A 116 3.34 13.53 -2.98
C TYR A 116 1.96 12.95 -2.66
N ARG A 117 0.93 13.80 -2.63
CA ARG A 117 -0.44 13.40 -2.35
C ARG A 117 -1.42 14.21 -3.20
N TRP A 118 -2.39 13.54 -3.79
CA TRP A 118 -3.49 14.17 -4.51
C TRP A 118 -4.75 13.32 -4.41
N TYR A 119 -5.91 13.97 -4.44
CA TYR A 119 -7.19 13.29 -4.54
C TYR A 119 -8.27 14.15 -5.19
N ASN A 120 -9.27 13.50 -5.78
CA ASN A 120 -10.49 14.13 -6.26
C ASN A 120 -11.45 14.39 -5.08
N GLN A 121 -11.61 15.65 -4.69
CA GLN A 121 -12.38 16.03 -3.50
C GLN A 121 -13.85 15.59 -3.56
N ALA A 122 -14.50 15.69 -4.72
CA ALA A 122 -15.91 15.32 -4.85
C ALA A 122 -16.12 13.81 -4.68
N VAL A 123 -15.32 13.00 -5.37
CA VAL A 123 -15.44 11.53 -5.35
C VAL A 123 -14.99 10.96 -4.01
N ILE A 124 -13.86 11.42 -3.46
CA ILE A 124 -13.40 10.99 -2.13
C ILE A 124 -14.36 11.46 -1.05
N GLY A 125 -14.93 12.66 -1.15
CA GLY A 125 -15.97 13.12 -0.23
C GLY A 125 -17.19 12.22 -0.22
N GLN A 126 -17.63 11.73 -1.39
CA GLN A 126 -18.73 10.76 -1.47
C GLN A 126 -18.36 9.39 -0.87
N PHE A 127 -17.19 8.86 -1.21
CA PHE A 127 -16.66 7.62 -0.65
C PHE A 127 -16.62 7.68 0.88
N LEU A 128 -16.05 8.75 1.44
CA LEU A 128 -15.93 8.94 2.88
C LEU A 128 -17.30 9.02 3.54
N ARG A 129 -18.28 9.75 2.98
CA ARG A 129 -19.64 9.79 3.56
C ARG A 129 -20.25 8.39 3.67
N GLN A 130 -20.19 7.61 2.59
CA GLN A 130 -20.76 6.26 2.56
C GLN A 130 -20.05 5.32 3.54
N ARG A 131 -18.71 5.37 3.57
CA ARG A 131 -17.93 4.53 4.48
C ARG A 131 -18.08 4.95 5.95
N ASN A 132 -18.06 6.24 6.24
CA ASN A 132 -18.25 6.78 7.58
C ASN A 132 -19.63 6.40 8.15
N GLN A 133 -20.66 6.37 7.31
CA GLN A 133 -21.98 5.87 7.69
C GLN A 133 -21.95 4.37 8.01
N LEU A 134 -21.26 3.56 7.19
CA LEU A 134 -21.12 2.12 7.41
C LEU A 134 -20.44 1.82 8.76
N TYR A 135 -19.30 2.44 9.03
CA TYR A 135 -18.49 2.18 10.22
C TYR A 135 -18.87 3.04 11.44
N LYS A 136 -19.78 4.00 11.28
CA LYS A 136 -20.19 4.99 12.31
C LYS A 136 -19.00 5.76 12.88
N VAL A 137 -18.14 6.27 12.00
CA VAL A 137 -16.93 7.05 12.32
C VAL A 137 -16.87 8.33 11.48
N GLU A 138 -15.98 9.26 11.82
CA GLU A 138 -15.80 10.53 11.10
C GLU A 138 -14.40 10.67 10.52
N LYS A 139 -14.00 9.72 9.67
CA LYS A 139 -12.68 9.75 9.04
C LYS A 139 -12.58 10.82 7.96
N THR A 140 -11.42 11.47 7.89
CA THR A 140 -11.09 12.53 6.93
C THR A 140 -10.33 12.01 5.71
N ALA A 141 -10.22 12.83 4.66
CA ALA A 141 -9.41 12.51 3.49
C ALA A 141 -7.92 12.38 3.83
N ASN A 142 -7.41 13.17 4.78
CA ASN A 142 -6.02 13.07 5.21
C ASN A 142 -5.74 11.74 5.92
N GLU A 143 -6.67 11.27 6.76
CA GLU A 143 -6.56 9.95 7.40
C GLU A 143 -6.65 8.82 6.38
N LEU A 144 -7.55 8.92 5.39
CA LEU A 144 -7.62 7.98 4.27
C LEU A 144 -6.26 7.85 3.57
N LEU A 145 -5.67 8.98 3.15
CA LEU A 145 -4.38 8.99 2.45
C LEU A 145 -3.25 8.45 3.33
N ALA A 146 -3.23 8.82 4.61
CA ALA A 146 -2.21 8.36 5.54
C ALA A 146 -2.31 6.85 5.77
N GLU A 147 -3.50 6.34 6.07
CA GLU A 147 -3.70 4.91 6.37
C GLU A 147 -3.52 4.02 5.14
N LEU A 148 -3.95 4.46 3.96
CA LEU A 148 -3.68 3.74 2.72
C LEU A 148 -2.20 3.71 2.38
N ALA A 149 -1.43 4.75 2.72
CA ALA A 149 0.01 4.81 2.48
C ALA A 149 0.84 4.07 3.54
N THR A 150 0.25 3.69 4.68
CA THR A 150 0.97 2.95 5.71
C THR A 150 1.37 1.56 5.19
N PRO A 151 2.66 1.20 5.18
CA PRO A 151 3.09 -0.17 5.00
C PRO A 151 2.72 -0.96 6.25
N SER A 152 2.05 -2.09 6.08
CA SER A 152 1.68 -2.97 7.18
C SER A 152 1.73 -4.42 6.68
N THR A 153 2.10 -5.32 7.57
CA THR A 153 2.12 -6.75 7.34
C THR A 153 1.31 -7.42 8.44
N TYR A 154 0.34 -8.24 8.06
CA TYR A 154 -0.47 -9.00 8.99
C TYR A 154 0.20 -10.34 9.33
N ALA A 155 0.60 -10.50 10.59
CA ALA A 155 1.06 -11.76 11.15
C ALA A 155 1.04 -11.69 12.68
N PHE A 156 0.54 -12.72 13.36
CA PHE A 156 0.73 -12.86 14.82
C PHE A 156 2.08 -13.46 15.17
N ASN A 157 2.59 -14.32 14.30
CA ASN A 157 3.91 -14.94 14.32
C ASN A 157 4.39 -14.95 12.86
N CYS A 158 5.65 -14.62 12.59
CA CYS A 158 6.17 -14.76 11.24
C CYS A 158 6.77 -16.16 11.07
N GLY A 159 5.91 -17.13 10.72
CA GLY A 159 6.29 -18.54 10.54
C GLY A 159 6.08 -19.42 11.78
N ASP A 160 6.06 -20.73 11.54
CA ASP A 160 5.81 -21.72 12.59
C ASP A 160 6.93 -21.74 13.63
N GLY A 161 6.54 -21.69 14.91
CA GLY A 161 7.48 -21.66 16.04
C GLY A 161 8.22 -20.33 16.22
N ALA A 162 8.01 -19.34 15.34
CA ALA A 162 8.57 -18.02 15.52
C ALA A 162 7.95 -17.30 16.72
N PRO A 163 8.70 -16.44 17.43
CA PRO A 163 8.11 -15.61 18.47
C PRO A 163 7.00 -14.72 17.90
N PRO A 164 6.03 -14.31 18.73
CA PRO A 164 4.99 -13.41 18.29
C PRO A 164 5.57 -12.09 17.76
N THR A 165 4.97 -11.54 16.71
CA THR A 165 5.28 -10.20 16.19
C THR A 165 4.92 -9.12 17.21
N ALA A 166 5.45 -7.90 17.04
CA ALA A 166 5.11 -6.78 17.91
C ALA A 166 3.60 -6.51 17.93
N GLU A 167 2.95 -6.54 16.78
CA GLU A 167 1.51 -6.42 16.61
C GLU A 167 0.77 -7.58 17.26
N GLY A 168 1.23 -8.83 17.07
CA GLY A 168 0.64 -10.01 17.71
C GLY A 168 0.64 -9.91 19.24
N VAL A 169 1.76 -9.48 19.83
CA VAL A 169 1.87 -9.20 21.28
C VAL A 169 0.93 -8.07 21.69
N ALA A 170 0.85 -6.99 20.90
CA ALA A 170 -0.03 -5.86 21.19
C ALA A 170 -1.50 -6.26 21.22
N ILE A 171 -1.96 -7.06 20.26
CA ILE A 171 -3.34 -7.56 20.24
C ILE A 171 -3.60 -8.46 21.45
N GLU A 172 -2.72 -9.40 21.77
CA GLU A 172 -2.91 -10.24 22.96
C GLU A 172 -3.00 -9.43 24.26
N ARG A 173 -2.22 -8.35 24.39
CA ARG A 173 -2.32 -7.43 25.53
C ARG A 173 -3.67 -6.71 25.58
N LEU A 174 -4.21 -6.29 24.43
CA LEU A 174 -5.53 -5.66 24.36
C LEU A 174 -6.64 -6.64 24.74
N VAL A 175 -6.58 -7.88 24.24
CA VAL A 175 -7.52 -8.96 24.56
C VAL A 175 -7.46 -9.30 26.04
N ALA A 176 -6.28 -9.52 26.61
CA ALA A 176 -6.11 -9.85 28.03
C ALA A 176 -6.66 -8.76 28.97
N LYS A 177 -6.57 -7.49 28.55
CA LYS A 177 -7.05 -6.33 29.32
C LYS A 177 -8.49 -5.91 28.96
N HIS A 178 -9.20 -6.68 28.13
CA HIS A 178 -10.55 -6.35 27.63
C HIS A 178 -10.66 -4.94 27.02
N LYS A 179 -9.60 -4.47 26.34
CA LYS A 179 -9.56 -3.14 25.73
C LYS A 179 -10.21 -3.17 24.34
N THR A 180 -11.51 -2.96 24.30
CA THR A 180 -12.30 -2.99 23.05
C THR A 180 -12.12 -1.77 22.17
N ALA A 181 -12.02 -0.57 22.76
CA ALA A 181 -11.94 0.67 21.98
C ALA A 181 -10.78 0.69 20.96
N PRO A 182 -9.54 0.28 21.30
CA PRO A 182 -8.46 0.19 20.31
C PRO A 182 -8.72 -0.85 19.20
N LEU A 183 -9.33 -1.98 19.54
CA LEU A 183 -9.67 -3.03 18.56
C LEU A 183 -10.77 -2.56 17.59
N LEU A 184 -11.75 -1.82 18.09
CA LEU A 184 -12.78 -1.18 17.27
C LEU A 184 -12.17 -0.10 16.36
N ALA A 185 -11.24 0.71 16.88
CA ALA A 185 -10.52 1.68 16.05
C ALA A 185 -9.77 0.99 14.90
N MET A 186 -9.07 -0.12 15.18
CA MET A 186 -8.42 -0.95 14.15
C MET A 186 -9.40 -1.49 13.11
N LEU A 187 -10.56 -2.01 13.55
CA LEU A 187 -11.62 -2.52 12.66
C LEU A 187 -12.12 -1.44 11.67
N THR A 188 -12.06 -0.16 12.06
CA THR A 188 -12.52 0.97 11.24
C THR A 188 -11.44 1.59 10.35
N SER A 189 -10.20 1.07 10.38
CA SER A 189 -9.09 1.57 9.56
C SER A 189 -9.30 1.34 8.05
N PHE A 190 -8.71 2.19 7.20
CA PHE A 190 -8.61 1.95 5.75
C PHE A 190 -7.53 0.92 5.38
N ASN A 191 -6.61 0.63 6.29
CA ASN A 191 -5.56 -0.37 6.09
C ASN A 191 -6.12 -1.78 6.41
N CYS A 192 -6.16 -2.67 5.41
CA CYS A 192 -6.78 -3.99 5.56
C CYS A 192 -6.06 -4.88 6.57
N GLU A 193 -4.72 -4.79 6.69
CA GLU A 193 -3.95 -5.54 7.69
C GLU A 193 -4.34 -5.12 9.12
N THR A 194 -4.49 -3.82 9.33
CA THR A 194 -4.97 -3.25 10.59
C THR A 194 -6.39 -3.71 10.90
N GLN A 195 -7.29 -3.72 9.90
CA GLN A 195 -8.63 -4.26 10.08
C GLN A 195 -8.61 -5.74 10.44
N ALA A 196 -7.73 -6.54 9.82
CA ALA A 196 -7.57 -7.96 10.12
C ALA A 196 -7.13 -8.20 11.58
N PHE A 197 -6.19 -7.39 12.09
CA PHE A 197 -5.82 -7.41 13.51
C PHE A 197 -6.99 -7.03 14.42
N GLY A 198 -7.78 -6.02 14.05
CA GLY A 198 -8.99 -5.63 14.76
C GLY A 198 -10.02 -6.77 14.84
N VAL A 199 -10.29 -7.43 13.72
CA VAL A 199 -11.15 -8.63 13.65
C VAL A 199 -10.63 -9.74 14.55
N ALA A 200 -9.35 -10.11 14.42
CA ALA A 200 -8.75 -11.19 15.19
C ALA A 200 -8.82 -10.92 16.71
N GLY A 201 -8.52 -9.69 17.14
CA GLY A 201 -8.62 -9.31 18.55
C GLY A 201 -10.06 -9.36 19.09
N LEU A 202 -11.03 -8.87 18.34
CA LEU A 202 -12.45 -8.90 18.76
C LEU A 202 -12.99 -10.33 18.81
N GLN A 203 -12.63 -11.18 17.85
CA GLN A 203 -13.00 -12.60 17.87
C GLN A 203 -12.37 -13.34 19.06
N ARG A 204 -11.11 -13.07 19.42
CA ARG A 204 -10.47 -13.64 20.62
C ARG A 204 -11.16 -13.18 21.91
N LEU A 205 -11.60 -11.93 21.99
CA LEU A 205 -12.43 -11.47 23.11
C LEU A 205 -13.73 -12.25 23.20
N GLN A 206 -14.41 -12.45 22.08
CA GLN A 206 -15.65 -13.24 22.03
C GLN A 206 -15.44 -14.68 22.47
N GLN A 207 -14.33 -15.32 22.05
CA GLN A 207 -13.94 -16.67 22.49
C GLN A 207 -13.70 -16.75 24.00
N ARG A 208 -13.31 -15.64 24.65
CA ARG A 208 -13.15 -15.53 26.11
C ARG A 208 -14.44 -15.14 26.84
N GLY A 209 -15.59 -15.19 26.16
CA GLY A 209 -16.90 -14.90 26.75
C GLY A 209 -17.31 -13.42 26.74
N TYR A 210 -16.51 -12.53 26.14
CA TYR A 210 -16.91 -11.13 25.98
C TYR A 210 -18.04 -11.00 24.94
N ARG A 211 -19.16 -10.36 25.31
CA ARG A 211 -20.28 -10.17 24.39
C ARG A 211 -20.08 -8.94 23.52
N LEU A 212 -19.79 -9.16 22.24
CA LEU A 212 -19.76 -8.10 21.22
C LEU A 212 -21.18 -7.60 20.91
N SER A 213 -21.30 -6.32 20.59
CA SER A 213 -22.57 -5.74 20.13
C SER A 213 -22.96 -6.30 18.75
N PRO A 214 -24.26 -6.36 18.40
CA PRO A 214 -24.70 -6.77 17.06
C PRO A 214 -24.07 -5.92 15.95
N ALA A 215 -24.00 -4.59 16.13
CA ALA A 215 -23.36 -3.69 15.17
C ALA A 215 -21.85 -4.03 14.97
N THR A 216 -21.14 -4.40 16.03
CA THR A 216 -19.73 -4.83 15.91
C THR A 216 -19.62 -6.15 15.14
N GLN A 217 -20.53 -7.10 15.37
CA GLN A 217 -20.55 -8.38 14.67
C GLN A 217 -20.85 -8.20 13.18
N GLU A 218 -21.77 -7.30 12.83
CA GLU A 218 -22.05 -6.93 11.45
C GLU A 218 -20.82 -6.32 10.76
N LEU A 219 -20.07 -5.45 11.44
CA LEU A 219 -18.83 -4.88 10.90
C LEU A 219 -17.73 -5.95 10.71
N ILE A 220 -17.59 -6.88 11.66
CA ILE A 220 -16.67 -8.03 11.51
C ILE A 220 -17.08 -8.85 10.29
N ALA A 221 -18.36 -9.21 10.17
CA ALA A 221 -18.87 -9.98 9.04
C ALA A 221 -18.63 -9.24 7.70
N HIS A 222 -18.85 -7.93 7.64
CA HIS A 222 -18.56 -7.11 6.46
C HIS A 222 -17.08 -7.21 6.05
N VAL A 223 -16.15 -7.02 7.00
CA VAL A 223 -14.70 -7.08 6.72
C VAL A 223 -14.27 -8.50 6.29
N VAL A 224 -14.80 -9.53 6.95
CA VAL A 224 -14.52 -10.94 6.63
C VAL A 224 -15.04 -11.30 5.23
N ASN A 225 -16.30 -10.94 4.92
CA ASN A 225 -16.94 -11.22 3.64
C ASN A 225 -16.27 -10.49 2.48
N ARG A 226 -15.76 -9.28 2.70
CA ARG A 226 -14.96 -8.56 1.70
C ARG A 226 -13.71 -9.34 1.30
N ASN A 227 -13.16 -10.14 2.21
CA ASN A 227 -12.02 -11.04 2.00
C ASN A 227 -10.89 -10.43 1.14
N ALA A 228 -10.47 -9.23 1.53
CA ALA A 228 -9.45 -8.48 0.84
C ALA A 228 -8.08 -9.17 0.98
N GLU A 229 -7.24 -9.05 -0.04
CA GLU A 229 -5.85 -9.50 0.03
C GLU A 229 -5.08 -8.72 1.09
N LEU A 230 -4.25 -9.39 1.85
CA LEU A 230 -3.39 -8.81 2.88
C LEU A 230 -1.93 -9.11 2.54
N VAL A 231 -1.04 -8.18 2.92
CA VAL A 231 0.38 -8.46 3.00
C VAL A 231 0.64 -9.29 4.26
N THR A 232 1.14 -10.51 4.14
CA THR A 232 1.36 -11.46 5.25
C THR A 232 2.85 -11.81 5.43
N CYS A 233 3.14 -12.48 6.56
CA CYS A 233 4.47 -12.96 6.93
C CYS A 233 4.39 -14.43 7.35
N SER A 234 5.16 -15.29 6.70
CA SER A 234 5.12 -16.75 6.89
C SER A 234 6.54 -17.32 7.05
N GLY A 235 7.34 -16.72 7.93
CA GLY A 235 8.71 -17.15 8.24
C GLY A 235 9.76 -16.38 7.46
N CYS A 236 10.62 -17.11 6.74
CA CYS A 236 11.62 -16.50 5.85
C CYS A 236 11.00 -15.77 4.65
N LEU A 237 9.70 -15.92 4.44
CA LEU A 237 8.93 -15.25 3.39
C LEU A 237 8.06 -14.16 4.03
N SER A 238 8.37 -12.91 3.74
CA SER A 238 7.57 -11.74 4.11
C SER A 238 7.10 -11.02 2.84
N GLY A 239 5.97 -10.31 2.93
CA GLY A 239 5.41 -9.61 1.78
C GLY A 239 4.54 -10.48 0.88
N LEU A 240 4.09 -11.64 1.37
CA LEU A 240 3.16 -12.50 0.64
C LEU A 240 1.79 -11.83 0.53
N ILE A 241 1.09 -11.99 -0.58
CA ILE A 241 -0.23 -11.39 -0.81
C ILE A 241 -1.29 -12.49 -0.76
N GLU A 242 -2.08 -12.53 0.31
CA GLU A 242 -2.96 -13.66 0.61
C GLU A 242 -4.33 -13.20 1.11
N LYS A 243 -5.36 -14.00 0.83
CA LYS A 243 -6.67 -13.88 1.47
C LYS A 243 -6.71 -14.80 2.68
N ILE A 244 -6.94 -14.23 3.86
CA ILE A 244 -6.85 -14.97 5.12
C ILE A 244 -8.18 -15.55 5.60
N TYR A 245 -9.30 -15.12 5.02
CA TYR A 245 -10.62 -15.65 5.39
C TYR A 245 -11.04 -16.73 4.39
N PRO A 246 -11.49 -17.90 4.86
CA PRO A 246 -11.99 -18.93 3.97
C PRO A 246 -13.26 -18.45 3.25
N LEU A 247 -13.41 -18.82 1.98
CA LEU A 247 -14.68 -18.65 1.27
C LEU A 247 -15.63 -19.76 1.77
N HIS A 248 -16.73 -19.36 2.39
CA HIS A 248 -17.81 -20.26 2.80
C HIS A 248 -18.76 -20.55 1.64
#